data_AF-A0A1T4LH99-F1
#
_entry.id   AF-A0A1T4LH99-F1
#
_cell.length_a   1.000
_cell.length_b   1.000
_cell.length_c   1.000
_cell.angle_alpha   90.00
_cell.angle_beta   90.00
_cell.angle_gamma   90.00
#
_symmetry.space_group_name_H-M   'P 1'
#
loop_
_entity.id
_entity.type
_entity.pdbx_description
1 polymer ?
#
loop_
_entity_poly.entity_id
_entity_poly.type
_entity_poly.pdbx_seq_one_letter_code
_entity_poly.pdbx_strand_id
1 'polypeptide(L)' 'MMHYGYGMGRLETFIIPLLLIGLIIYIIIKFSQDHKSSTKEEKENAIAILNERFAKGEISEEEYQRKKKLIKNQ' A
#
# COMPACT_ATOMS: atom_id res chain seq x y z
N MET A 1 -11.78 -41.16 13.57
CA MET A 1 -11.92 -40.98 15.04
C MET A 1 -12.30 -39.54 15.26
N MET A 2 -13.54 -39.33 15.70
CA MET A 2 -14.11 -38.03 16.03
C MET A 2 -13.53 -37.53 17.35
N HIS A 3 -13.03 -36.29 17.37
CA HIS A 3 -13.25 -35.40 18.51
C HIS A 3 -13.14 -33.94 18.07
N TYR A 4 -14.12 -33.49 17.29
CA TYR A 4 -14.54 -32.10 17.34
C TYR A 4 -15.21 -31.90 18.70
N GLY A 5 -14.39 -31.58 19.71
CA GLY A 5 -14.82 -31.23 21.06
C GLY A 5 -15.57 -29.91 21.07
N TYR A 6 -16.82 -29.95 20.58
CA TYR A 6 -17.84 -28.95 20.88
C TYR A 6 -18.46 -29.31 22.22
N GLY A 7 -17.93 -28.73 23.29
CA GLY A 7 -18.42 -28.81 24.66
C GLY A 7 -17.32 -28.26 25.57
N MET A 8 -17.52 -27.27 26.42
CA MET A 8 -18.70 -26.87 27.16
C MET A 8 -18.42 -25.47 27.74
N GLY A 9 -19.20 -24.45 27.35
CA GLY A 9 -19.05 -23.10 27.90
C GLY A 9 -19.39 -22.02 26.87
N ARG A 10 -20.62 -21.50 26.95
CA ARG A 10 -21.20 -20.51 26.01
C ARG A 10 -20.42 -19.17 25.88
N LEU A 11 -19.28 -19.04 26.55
CA LEU A 11 -18.40 -17.87 26.54
C LEU A 11 -17.05 -18.13 25.84
N GLU A 12 -16.55 -19.36 25.81
CA GLU A 12 -15.25 -19.66 25.18
C GLU A 12 -15.35 -19.82 23.65
N THR A 13 -16.53 -20.18 23.14
CA THR A 13 -16.75 -20.43 21.70
C THR A 13 -16.71 -19.15 20.85
N PHE A 14 -16.86 -17.96 21.45
CA PHE A 14 -16.82 -16.69 20.74
C PHE A 14 -15.42 -16.08 20.64
N ILE A 15 -14.46 -16.52 21.47
CA ILE A 15 -13.10 -15.95 21.50
C ILE A 15 -12.30 -16.38 20.27
N ILE A 16 -12.40 -17.66 19.89
CA ILE A 16 -11.69 -18.21 18.73
C ILE A 16 -12.10 -17.52 17.41
N PRO A 17 -13.39 -17.38 17.05
CA PRO A 17 -13.77 -16.68 15.83
C PRO A 17 -13.44 -15.18 15.88
N LEU A 18 -13.51 -14.54 17.06
CA LEU A 18 -13.16 -13.13 17.21
C LEU A 18 -11.67 -12.88 16.92
N LEU A 19 -10.78 -13.73 17.44
CA LEU A 19 -9.34 -13.68 17.13
C LEU A 19 -9.07 -13.94 15.64
N LEU A 20 -9.80 -14.88 15.03
CA LEU A 20 -9.67 -15.21 13.62
C LEU A 20 -10.10 -14.05 12.72
N ILE A 21 -11.20 -13.37 13.05
CA ILE A 21 -11.66 -12.14 12.38
C ILE A 21 -10.64 -11.01 12.57
N GLY A 22 -10.12 -10.83 13.79
CA GLY A 22 -9.07 -9.83 14.06
C GLY A 22 -7.80 -10.06 13.24
N LEU A 23 -7.39 -11.33 13.08
CA LEU A 23 -6.24 -11.70 12.25
C LEU A 23 -6.49 -11.40 10.76
N ILE A 24 -7.69 -11.70 10.25
CA ILE A 24 -8.08 -11.39 8.87
C ILE A 24 -8.03 -9.87 8.64
N ILE A 25 -8.62 -9.07 9.54
CA ILE A 25 -8.59 -7.60 9.45
C ILE A 25 -7.15 -7.09 9.50
N TYR A 26 -6.30 -7.64 10.38
CA TYR A 26 -4.89 -7.28 10.48
C TYR A 26 -4.13 -7.53 9.16
N ILE A 27 -4.32 -8.71 8.55
CA ILE A 27 -3.70 -9.04 7.26
C ILE A 27 -4.16 -8.08 6.17
N ILE A 28 -5.46 -7.76 6.11
CA ILE A 28 -6.02 -6.81 5.12
C ILE A 28 -5.41 -5.42 5.32
N ILE A 29 -5.34 -4.91 6.54
CA ILE A 29 -4.77 -3.58 6.83
C ILE A 29 -3.27 -3.55 6.48
N LYS A 30 -2.52 -4.59 6.83
CA LYS A 30 -1.08 -4.69 6.56
C LYS A 30 -0.79 -4.73 5.05
N PHE A 31 -1.51 -5.55 4.30
CA PHE A 31 -1.39 -5.60 2.83
C PHE A 31 -1.88 -4.32 2.15
N SER A 32 -2.91 -3.67 2.71
CA SER A 32 -3.43 -2.41 2.16
C SER A 32 -2.52 -1.21 2.47
N GLN A 33 -1.68 -1.29 3.51
CA GLN A 33 -0.64 -0.28 3.79
C GLN A 33 0.56 -0.39 2.85
N ASP A 34 0.97 -1.60 2.45
CA ASP A 34 2.06 -1.78 1.46
C ASP A 34 1.70 -1.17 0.09
N HIS A 35 0.41 -1.18 -0.30
CA HIS A 35 -0.03 -0.55 -1.55
C HIS A 35 -0.22 0.97 -1.47
N LYS A 36 -0.12 1.60 -0.29
CA LYS A 36 -0.26 3.06 -0.15
C LYS A 36 1.08 3.82 -0.18
N SER A 37 2.23 3.15 -0.06
CA SER A 37 3.53 3.83 -0.25
C SER A 37 3.95 3.91 -1.72
N SER A 38 3.46 3.02 -2.60
CA SER A 38 3.86 3.00 -4.01
C SER A 38 3.52 4.29 -4.75
N THR A 39 2.40 4.95 -4.47
CA THR A 39 2.08 6.22 -5.16
C THR A 39 3.05 7.36 -4.80
N LYS A 40 3.62 7.35 -3.59
CA LYS A 40 4.56 8.39 -3.16
C LYS A 40 5.96 8.12 -3.73
N GLU A 41 6.42 6.87 -3.67
CA GLU A 41 7.68 6.44 -4.30
C GLU A 41 7.65 6.61 -5.82
N GLU A 42 6.56 6.26 -6.50
CA GLU A 42 6.44 6.45 -7.95
C GLU A 42 6.52 7.93 -8.35
N LYS A 43 5.91 8.84 -7.57
CA LYS A 43 6.00 10.29 -7.83
C LYS A 43 7.41 10.83 -7.61
N GLU A 44 8.10 10.40 -6.55
CA GLU A 44 9.48 10.79 -6.30
C GLU A 44 10.42 10.26 -7.40
N ASN A 45 10.23 9.01 -7.84
CA ASN A 45 10.96 8.41 -8.95
C ASN A 45 10.74 9.16 -10.27
N ALA A 46 9.49 9.53 -10.59
CA ALA A 46 9.17 10.27 -11.82
C ALA A 46 9.84 11.65 -11.86
N ILE A 47 9.89 12.37 -10.73
CA ILE A 47 10.57 13.66 -10.63
C ILE A 47 12.10 13.49 -10.75
N ALA A 48 12.66 12.45 -10.14
CA ALA A 48 14.09 12.15 -10.22
C ALA A 48 14.54 11.89 -11.68
N ILE A 49 13.79 11.06 -12.41
CA ILE A 49 14.03 10.79 -13.83
C ILE A 49 13.93 12.09 -14.65
N LEU A 50 12.95 12.95 -14.36
CA LEU A 50 12.78 14.21 -15.05
C LEU A 50 13.98 15.16 -14.85
N ASN A 51 14.50 15.23 -13.61
CA ASN A 51 15.67 16.05 -13.27
C ASN A 51 16.93 15.54 -13.97
N GLU A 52 17.13 14.21 -14.02
CA GLU A 52 18.28 13.61 -14.69
C GLU A 52 18.32 13.96 -16.18
N ARG A 53 17.17 13.84 -16.86
CA ARG A 53 17.07 14.16 -18.29
C ARG A 53 17.29 15.64 -18.60
N PHE A 54 16.82 16.52 -17.71
CA PHE A 54 17.09 17.95 -17.82
C PHE A 54 18.58 18.28 -17.62
N ALA A 55 19.22 17.66 -16.63
CA ALA A 55 20.65 17.84 -16.37
C ALA A 55 21.53 17.32 -17.53
N LYS A 56 21.08 16.25 -18.20
CA LYS A 56 21.71 15.74 -19.43
C LYS A 56 21.44 16.62 -20.67
N GLY A 57 20.56 17.59 -20.58
CA GLY A 57 20.14 18.43 -21.72
C GLY A 57 19.27 17.69 -22.75
N GLU A 58 18.68 16.54 -22.37
CA GLU A 58 17.82 15.75 -23.27
C GLU A 58 16.42 16.36 -23.46
N ILE A 59 16.03 17.28 -22.57
CA ILE A 59 14.75 17.98 -22.61
C ILE A 59 14.97 19.48 -22.39
N SER A 60 14.14 20.31 -23.01
CA SER A 60 14.19 21.76 -22.80
C SER A 60 13.57 22.16 -21.46
N GLU A 61 13.82 23.39 -21.02
CA GLU A 61 13.24 23.92 -19.79
C GLU A 61 11.70 23.99 -19.88
N GLU A 62 11.14 24.31 -21.06
CA GLU A 62 9.68 24.32 -21.25
C GLU A 62 9.08 22.92 -21.08
N GLU A 63 9.73 21.89 -21.63
CA GLU A 63 9.30 20.50 -21.46
C GLU A 63 9.40 20.03 -20.01
N TYR A 64 10.49 20.37 -19.33
CA TYR A 64 10.69 20.06 -17.91
C TYR A 64 9.57 20.67 -17.05
N GLN A 65 9.29 21.96 -17.22
CA GLN A 65 8.25 22.66 -16.46
C GLN A 65 6.85 22.09 -16.72
N ARG A 66 6.53 21.74 -17.97
CA ARG A 66 5.24 21.15 -18.33
C ARG A 66 5.06 19.78 -17.67
N LYS A 67 6.06 18.89 -17.75
CA LYS A 67 6.01 17.54 -17.17
C LYS A 67 6.00 17.57 -15.63
N LYS A 68 6.78 18.45 -15.02
CA LYS A 68 6.80 18.66 -13.56
C LYS A 68 5.44 19.08 -13.01
N LYS A 69 4.72 19.97 -13.72
CA LYS A 69 3.36 20.38 -13.34
C LYS A 69 2.35 19.23 -13.43
N LEU A 70 2.46 18.38 -14.45
CA LEU A 70 1.58 17.22 -14.60
C LEU A 70 1.75 16.20 -13.46
N ILE A 71 2.99 15.92 -13.05
CA ILE A 71 3.29 14.99 -11.95
C ILE A 71 2.84 15.54 -10.59
N LYS A 72 2.97 16.87 -10.38
CA LYS A 72 2.59 17.51 -9.12
C LYS A 72 1.07 17.69 -8.95
N ASN A 73 0.31 17.75 -10.05
CA ASN A 73 -1.15 17.92 -10.03
C ASN A 73 -1.95 16.61 -10.15
N GLN A 74 -1.29 15.45 -10.16
CA GLN A 74 -1.89 14.15 -9.81
C GLN A 74 -1.79 13.89 -8.32
#